data_AF-A0A5K1FZ07-F1
#
_entry.id   AF-A0A5K1FZ07-F1
#
_cell.length_a   1.000
_cell.length_b   1.000
_cell.length_c   1.000
_cell.angle_alpha   90.00
_cell.angle_beta   90.00
_cell.angle_gamma   90.00
#
_symmetry.space_group_name_H-M   'P 1'
#
loop_
_entity.id
_entity.type
_entity.pdbx_description
1 polymer ?
#
loop_
_entity_poly.entity_id
_entity_poly.type
_entity_poly.pdbx_seq_one_letter_code
_entity_poly.pdbx_strand_id
1 'polypeptide(L)'
;LKTLTAKNQPRLIVVGHAEGGAVAALFTLWLLKNRSSAALPLCITYGSPFIGNKGLQTAIGKMEQSKSQFWHVLSLDDPVISSCGFLESAELQFKPFGTYLLLSESGYACIDDPDSVIELLRSADSAQTEPKDYGAMLQQLEQSTKYRKCNVQVTPSNDSLKVDLALQLQTLEIGYNHL
;
A
#
# COMPACT_ATOMS: atom_id res chain seq x y z
N LEU A 1 -3.96 -3.36 15.66
CA LEU A 1 -3.08 -2.17 15.79
C LEU A 1 -2.92 -1.72 17.26
N LYS A 2 -2.41 -2.59 18.13
CA LYS A 2 -2.04 -2.22 19.51
C LYS A 2 -0.63 -2.77 19.72
N THR A 3 0.27 -1.91 20.19
CA THR A 3 1.70 -2.18 20.46
C THR A 3 2.68 -1.90 19.30
N LEU A 4 2.86 -0.62 18.96
CA LEU A 4 4.06 -0.13 18.27
C LEU A 4 4.49 1.22 18.89
N THR A 5 4.90 1.21 20.15
CA THR A 5 5.73 2.30 20.70
C THR A 5 6.70 1.72 21.72
N ALA A 6 8.00 1.77 21.40
CA ALA A 6 9.02 1.73 22.42
C ALA A 6 8.87 3.00 23.28
N LYS A 7 8.64 2.82 24.60
CA LYS A 7 8.63 3.85 25.66
C LYS A 7 7.88 5.15 25.33
N ASN A 8 6.57 5.20 25.62
CA ASN A 8 5.80 6.41 26.00
C ASN A 8 6.01 7.73 25.22
N GLN A 9 6.59 7.70 24.02
CA GLN A 9 6.81 8.86 23.17
C GLN A 9 5.72 8.88 22.09
N PRO A 10 4.97 9.99 21.93
CA PRO A 10 3.94 10.08 20.90
C PRO A 10 4.60 9.99 19.52
N ARG A 11 4.12 9.08 18.68
CA ARG A 11 4.52 8.97 17.28
C ARG A 11 3.60 9.86 16.44
N LEU A 12 4.19 10.70 15.59
CA LEU A 12 3.43 11.48 14.62
C LEU A 12 2.89 10.56 13.52
N ILE A 13 1.58 10.60 13.29
CA ILE A 13 0.92 9.90 12.19
C ILE A 13 0.30 10.96 11.27
N VAL A 14 0.70 10.94 10.01
CA VAL A 14 0.18 11.79 8.94
C VAL A 14 -0.76 10.93 8.09
N VAL A 15 -1.97 11.40 7.86
CA VAL A 15 -2.98 10.68 7.08
C VAL A 15 -3.56 11.56 5.98
N GLY A 16 -4.00 10.94 4.89
CA GLY A 16 -4.66 11.65 3.80
C GLY A 16 -5.38 10.70 2.85
N HIS A 17 -6.44 11.21 2.21
CA HIS A 17 -7.21 10.51 1.19
C HIS A 17 -7.05 11.21 -0.17
N ALA A 18 -7.02 10.45 -1.26
CA ALA A 18 -6.86 10.97 -2.62
C ALA A 18 -5.65 11.93 -2.71
N GLU A 19 -5.82 13.12 -3.29
CA GLU A 19 -4.77 14.14 -3.37
C GLU A 19 -4.26 14.60 -2.00
N GLY A 20 -5.10 14.56 -0.96
CA GLY A 20 -4.67 14.81 0.42
C GLY A 20 -3.65 13.76 0.90
N GLY A 21 -3.72 12.53 0.38
CA GLY A 21 -2.72 11.48 0.58
C GLY A 21 -1.38 11.83 -0.06
N ALA A 22 -1.39 12.39 -1.26
CA ALA A 22 -0.17 12.87 -1.93
C ALA A 22 0.50 13.99 -1.12
N VAL A 23 -0.29 14.95 -0.62
CA VAL A 23 0.18 16.01 0.27
C VAL A 23 0.74 15.44 1.57
N ALA A 24 0.05 14.48 2.19
CA ALA A 24 0.50 13.80 3.41
C ALA A 24 1.86 13.09 3.22
N ALA A 25 2.06 12.42 2.09
CA ALA A 25 3.30 11.74 1.76
C ALA A 25 4.44 12.75 1.52
N LEU A 26 4.21 13.83 0.76
CA LEU A 26 5.20 14.90 0.56
C LEU A 26 5.56 15.59 1.88
N PHE A 27 4.57 15.86 2.74
CA PHE A 27 4.81 16.43 4.06
C PHE A 27 5.65 15.50 4.94
N THR A 28 5.39 14.20 4.90
CA THR A 28 6.18 13.20 5.62
C THR A 28 7.62 13.14 5.11
N LEU A 29 7.84 13.19 3.79
CA LEU A 29 9.19 13.29 3.21
C LEU A 29 9.91 14.56 3.69
N TRP A 30 9.21 15.69 3.73
CA TRP A 30 9.75 16.93 4.27
C TRP A 30 10.14 16.79 5.76
N LEU A 31 9.31 16.14 6.58
CA LEU A 31 9.63 15.89 7.99
C LEU A 31 10.86 14.99 8.15
N LEU A 32 10.96 13.91 7.36
CA LEU A 32 12.08 12.98 7.39
C LEU A 32 13.40 13.64 6.98
N LYS A 33 13.35 14.58 6.03
CA LYS A 33 14.52 15.32 5.56
C LYS A 33 14.97 16.40 6.55
N ASN A 34 14.03 17.10 7.17
CA ASN A 34 14.32 18.33 7.93
C ASN A 34 14.33 18.14 9.46
N ARG A 35 13.96 16.97 9.98
CA ARG A 35 13.96 16.70 11.42
C ARG A 35 14.98 15.62 11.79
N SER A 36 15.91 15.97 12.66
CA SER A 36 16.81 15.02 13.35
C SER A 36 16.12 14.39 14.57
N SER A 37 14.91 13.86 14.38
CA SER A 37 14.11 13.25 15.46
C SER A 37 14.35 11.74 15.49
N ALA A 38 14.55 11.18 16.69
CA ALA A 38 14.63 9.73 16.88
C ALA A 38 13.29 9.02 16.60
N ALA A 39 12.16 9.74 16.69
CA ALA A 39 10.84 9.21 16.34
C ALA A 39 10.48 9.59 14.90
N LEU A 40 10.43 8.59 14.02
CA LEU A 40 10.08 8.76 12.61
C LEU A 40 8.55 8.87 12.45
N PRO A 41 8.06 9.84 11.65
CA PRO A 41 6.64 9.96 11.35
C PRO A 41 6.16 8.75 10.53
N LEU A 42 4.93 8.30 10.78
CA LEU A 42 4.23 7.33 9.95
C LEU A 42 3.28 8.06 8.99
N CYS A 43 3.28 7.70 7.72
CA CYS A 43 2.33 8.17 6.73
C CYS A 43 1.39 7.03 6.33
N ILE A 44 0.09 7.25 6.41
CA ILE A 44 -0.94 6.31 5.94
C ILE A 44 -1.86 7.04 4.96
N THR A 45 -1.88 6.61 3.70
CA THR A 45 -2.72 7.23 2.67
C THR A 45 -3.79 6.29 2.15
N TYR A 46 -4.92 6.81 1.69
CA TYR A 46 -6.03 6.03 1.12
C TYR A 46 -6.35 6.52 -0.29
N GLY A 47 -6.32 5.64 -1.30
CA GLY A 47 -6.61 5.99 -2.70
C GLY A 47 -5.74 7.12 -3.25
N SER A 48 -4.52 7.26 -2.73
CA SER A 48 -3.62 8.35 -3.13
C SER A 48 -2.97 8.05 -4.48
N PRO A 49 -2.88 9.04 -5.38
CA PRO A 49 -2.08 8.87 -6.59
C PRO A 49 -0.61 8.67 -6.22
N PHE A 50 0.14 8.05 -7.13
CA PHE A 50 1.60 7.95 -7.01
C PHE A 50 2.23 9.34 -7.10
N ILE A 51 3.29 9.56 -6.32
CA ILE A 51 4.01 10.82 -6.32
C ILE A 51 5.49 10.61 -6.66
N GLY A 52 6.02 11.53 -7.45
CA GLY A 52 7.42 11.54 -7.87
C GLY A 52 7.82 10.46 -8.86
N ASN A 53 9.06 10.54 -9.32
CA ASN A 53 9.61 9.72 -10.39
C ASN A 53 10.55 8.62 -9.85
N LYS A 54 11.22 7.89 -10.76
CA LYS A 54 12.23 6.88 -10.40
C LYS A 54 13.35 7.44 -9.51
N GLY A 55 13.70 8.71 -9.68
CA GLY A 55 14.68 9.40 -8.84
C GLY A 55 14.22 9.50 -7.38
N LEU A 56 12.96 9.88 -7.15
CA LEU A 56 12.37 9.92 -5.81
C LEU A 56 12.27 8.52 -5.19
N GLN A 57 11.76 7.54 -5.93
CA GLN A 57 11.68 6.15 -5.48
C GLN A 57 13.07 5.63 -5.07
N THR A 58 14.10 5.90 -5.89
CA THR A 58 15.49 5.52 -5.58
C THR A 58 16.02 6.23 -4.33
N ALA A 59 15.72 7.52 -4.16
CA ALA A 59 16.16 8.29 -2.99
C ALA A 59 15.55 7.73 -1.70
N ILE A 60 14.24 7.49 -1.69
CA ILE A 60 13.53 6.85 -0.56
C ILE A 60 14.06 5.42 -0.34
N GLY A 61 14.35 4.71 -1.43
CA GLY A 61 14.94 3.38 -1.43
C GLY A 61 16.33 3.30 -0.78
N LYS A 62 17.08 4.40 -0.71
CA LYS A 62 18.38 4.47 0.00
C LYS A 62 18.23 4.85 1.48
N MET A 63 17.08 5.39 1.86
CA MET A 63 16.77 5.78 3.22
C MET A 63 16.19 4.57 3.97
N GLU A 64 17.06 3.68 4.45
CA GLU A 64 16.70 2.40 5.08
C GLU A 64 15.63 2.51 6.18
N GLN A 65 15.60 3.63 6.91
CA GLN A 65 14.64 3.86 7.99
C GLN A 65 13.29 4.42 7.52
N SER A 66 13.19 4.96 6.29
CA SER A 66 11.97 5.61 5.79
C SER A 66 11.05 4.70 5.00
N LYS A 67 11.55 3.58 4.45
CA LYS A 67 10.73 2.65 3.64
C LYS A 67 9.49 2.17 4.41
N SER A 68 9.68 1.76 5.67
CA SER A 68 8.60 1.27 6.54
C SER A 68 7.72 2.37 7.15
N GLN A 69 7.94 3.64 6.78
CA GLN A 69 7.16 4.78 7.26
C GLN A 69 6.01 5.14 6.33
N PHE A 70 5.96 4.61 5.12
CA PHE A 70 4.91 4.91 4.15
C PHE A 70 4.04 3.69 3.92
N TRP A 71 2.74 3.85 4.21
CA TRP A 71 1.71 2.84 4.00
C TRP A 71 0.63 3.41 3.10
N HIS A 72 0.43 2.78 1.96
CA HIS A 72 -0.52 3.22 0.94
C HIS A 72 -1.64 2.20 0.82
N VAL A 73 -2.83 2.54 1.30
CA VAL A 73 -4.03 1.71 1.19
C VAL A 73 -4.71 2.01 -0.15
N LEU A 74 -4.81 1.00 -1.00
CA LEU A 74 -5.41 1.11 -2.34
C LEU A 74 -6.47 0.03 -2.54
N SER A 75 -7.40 0.29 -3.45
CA SER A 75 -8.24 -0.74 -4.04
C SER A 75 -7.91 -0.86 -5.53
N LEU A 76 -7.94 -2.08 -6.07
CA LEU A 76 -7.52 -2.36 -7.44
C LEU A 76 -8.44 -1.71 -8.48
N ASP A 77 -9.68 -1.47 -8.12
CA ASP A 77 -10.70 -0.81 -8.95
C ASP A 77 -10.95 0.64 -8.54
N ASP A 78 -9.98 1.28 -7.85
CA ASP A 78 -10.01 2.72 -7.56
C ASP A 78 -9.64 3.53 -8.83
N PRO A 79 -10.55 4.39 -9.33
CA PRO A 79 -10.32 5.15 -10.57
C PRO A 79 -9.18 6.16 -10.46
N VAL A 80 -8.86 6.65 -9.25
CA VAL A 80 -7.75 7.60 -9.04
C VAL A 80 -6.41 6.95 -9.40
N ILE A 81 -6.28 5.65 -9.15
CA ILE A 81 -5.04 4.90 -9.41
C ILE A 81 -4.87 4.60 -10.90
N SER A 82 -5.97 4.22 -11.57
CA SER A 82 -5.98 3.97 -13.01
C SER A 82 -5.62 5.22 -13.83
N SER A 83 -6.06 6.40 -13.39
CA SER A 83 -5.81 7.67 -14.10
C SER A 83 -4.38 8.22 -13.94
N CYS A 84 -3.68 7.89 -12.83
CA CYS A 84 -2.35 8.43 -12.54
C CYS A 84 -1.18 7.51 -12.91
N GLY A 85 -1.42 6.21 -13.13
CA GLY A 85 -0.36 5.21 -13.31
C GLY A 85 0.20 5.03 -14.73
N PHE A 86 -0.52 5.49 -15.77
CA PHE A 86 -0.25 5.06 -17.16
C PHE A 86 -0.06 6.21 -18.15
N LEU A 87 0.80 7.18 -17.80
CA LEU A 87 1.25 8.16 -18.79
C LEU A 87 2.13 7.46 -19.87
N GLU A 88 1.84 7.74 -21.13
CA GLU A 88 2.42 7.07 -22.32
C GLU A 88 3.95 7.22 -22.46
N SER A 89 4.54 8.21 -21.77
CA SER A 89 5.99 8.45 -21.78
C SER A 89 6.66 7.95 -20.51
N ALA A 90 7.70 7.11 -20.68
CA ALA A 90 8.52 6.58 -19.58
C ALA A 90 9.16 7.67 -18.70
N GLU A 91 9.34 8.89 -19.22
CA GLU A 91 9.93 10.02 -18.50
C GLU A 91 8.93 10.72 -17.56
N LEU A 92 7.63 10.57 -17.80
CA LEU A 92 6.56 11.18 -17.01
C LEU A 92 5.90 10.19 -16.04
N GLN A 93 6.34 8.92 -16.03
CA GLN A 93 5.76 7.90 -15.16
C GLN A 93 6.06 8.17 -13.69
N PHE A 94 5.01 8.36 -12.92
CA PHE A 94 5.08 8.31 -11.47
C PHE A 94 5.49 6.91 -11.01
N LYS A 95 6.30 6.84 -9.95
CA LYS A 95 6.77 5.56 -9.40
C LYS A 95 6.27 5.36 -7.96
N PRO A 96 5.75 4.18 -7.63
CA PRO A 96 5.34 3.84 -6.28
C PRO A 96 6.55 3.78 -5.33
N PHE A 97 6.33 4.00 -4.04
CA PHE A 97 7.32 3.76 -2.99
C PHE A 97 6.61 3.43 -1.67
N GLY A 98 7.36 2.88 -0.70
CA GLY A 98 6.77 2.43 0.54
C GLY A 98 6.03 1.11 0.39
N THR A 99 5.24 0.77 1.41
CA THR A 99 4.44 -0.46 1.47
C THR A 99 3.01 -0.17 1.03
N TYR A 100 2.43 -1.07 0.25
CA TYR A 100 1.06 -0.98 -0.24
C TYR A 100 0.16 -2.03 0.42
N LEU A 101 -1.01 -1.62 0.88
CA LEU A 101 -2.07 -2.50 1.35
C LEU A 101 -3.21 -2.46 0.32
N LEU A 102 -3.35 -3.53 -0.44
CA LEU A 102 -4.39 -3.65 -1.45
C LEU A 102 -5.64 -4.26 -0.84
N LEU A 103 -6.78 -3.63 -1.05
CA LEU A 103 -8.07 -4.06 -0.56
C LEU A 103 -8.94 -4.60 -1.70
N SER A 104 -9.59 -5.71 -1.41
CA SER A 104 -10.71 -6.28 -2.16
C SER A 104 -11.87 -6.54 -1.19
N GLU A 105 -13.06 -6.79 -1.72
CA GLU A 105 -14.22 -7.22 -0.93
C GLU A 105 -13.96 -8.53 -0.16
N SER A 106 -13.09 -9.39 -0.71
CA SER A 106 -12.77 -10.72 -0.20
C SER A 106 -11.51 -10.78 0.68
N GLY A 107 -10.73 -9.70 0.79
CA GLY A 107 -9.48 -9.74 1.53
C GLY A 107 -8.57 -8.54 1.32
N TYR A 108 -7.33 -8.68 1.77
CA TYR A 108 -6.28 -7.70 1.53
C TYR A 108 -4.94 -8.40 1.27
N ALA A 109 -4.05 -7.74 0.54
CA ALA A 109 -2.67 -8.16 0.35
C ALA A 109 -1.71 -7.03 0.72
N CYS A 110 -0.54 -7.39 1.26
CA CYS A 110 0.51 -6.43 1.59
C CYS A 110 1.65 -6.58 0.58
N ILE A 111 2.04 -5.49 -0.08
CA ILE A 111 3.10 -5.48 -1.08
C ILE A 111 4.19 -4.52 -0.62
N ASP A 112 5.35 -5.09 -0.26
CA ASP A 112 6.53 -4.32 0.14
C ASP A 112 7.43 -3.94 -1.04
N ASP A 113 7.32 -4.65 -2.16
CA ASP A 113 8.00 -4.26 -3.40
C ASP A 113 7.12 -3.28 -4.21
N PRO A 114 7.43 -1.98 -4.23
CA PRO A 114 6.58 -0.99 -4.87
C PRO A 114 6.49 -1.22 -6.39
N ASP A 115 7.54 -1.72 -7.05
CA ASP A 115 7.50 -1.91 -8.50
C ASP A 115 6.48 -3.01 -8.91
N SER A 116 6.27 -4.05 -8.08
CA SER A 116 5.20 -5.07 -8.25
C SER A 116 3.78 -4.49 -8.24
N VAL A 117 3.56 -3.34 -7.60
CA VAL A 117 2.22 -2.71 -7.52
C VAL A 117 1.74 -2.23 -8.88
N ILE A 118 2.64 -1.70 -9.72
CA ILE A 118 2.28 -1.25 -11.08
C ILE A 118 1.82 -2.43 -11.94
N GLU A 119 2.50 -3.57 -11.84
CA GLU A 119 2.13 -4.77 -12.58
C GLU A 119 0.75 -5.26 -12.21
N LEU A 120 0.45 -5.26 -10.91
CA LEU A 120 -0.85 -5.67 -10.39
C LEU A 120 -1.99 -4.71 -10.76
N LEU A 121 -1.72 -3.40 -10.75
CA LEU A 121 -2.70 -2.41 -11.19
C LEU A 121 -2.96 -2.50 -12.69
N ARG A 122 -1.98 -2.97 -13.49
CA ARG A 122 -2.16 -3.17 -14.93
C ARG A 122 -3.06 -4.38 -15.23
N SER A 123 -3.07 -5.39 -14.36
CA SER A 123 -3.94 -6.56 -14.52
C SER A 123 -5.34 -6.37 -13.97
N ALA A 124 -5.58 -5.29 -13.21
CA ALA A 124 -6.90 -4.93 -12.71
C ALA A 124 -7.75 -4.26 -13.78
N ASP A 125 -8.93 -4.81 -14.06
CA ASP A 125 -9.90 -4.25 -15.00
C ASP A 125 -10.76 -3.19 -14.29
N SER A 126 -10.37 -1.91 -14.37
CA SER A 126 -11.09 -0.84 -13.67
C SER A 126 -12.23 -0.29 -14.54
N ALA A 127 -13.37 -0.98 -14.57
CA ALA A 127 -14.59 -0.47 -15.20
C ALA A 127 -15.36 0.52 -14.29
N GLN A 128 -14.93 0.73 -13.04
CA GLN A 128 -15.66 1.54 -12.06
C GLN A 128 -15.18 2.99 -12.04
N THR A 129 -16.14 3.91 -11.93
CA THR A 129 -15.94 5.36 -11.99
C THR A 129 -16.19 6.06 -10.66
N GLU A 130 -16.75 5.34 -9.68
CA GLU A 130 -17.14 5.92 -8.40
C GLU A 130 -15.97 5.91 -7.39
N PRO A 131 -15.82 6.99 -6.59
CA PRO A 131 -14.85 7.04 -5.51
C PRO A 131 -15.02 5.89 -4.51
N LYS A 132 -13.92 5.28 -4.08
CA LYS A 132 -13.95 4.16 -3.15
C LYS A 132 -14.14 4.61 -1.70
N ASP A 133 -15.12 4.01 -1.02
CA ASP A 133 -15.27 4.14 0.43
C ASP A 133 -14.37 3.15 1.16
N TYR A 134 -13.12 3.56 1.36
CA TYR A 134 -12.13 2.80 2.13
C TYR A 134 -12.59 2.50 3.56
N GLY A 135 -13.47 3.32 4.15
CA GLY A 135 -14.01 3.10 5.47
C GLY A 135 -14.93 1.89 5.51
N ALA A 136 -15.89 1.82 4.57
CA ALA A 136 -16.79 0.70 4.41
C ALA A 136 -16.03 -0.61 4.09
N MET A 137 -15.06 -0.55 3.18
CA MET A 137 -14.23 -1.71 2.84
C MET A 137 -13.47 -2.26 4.04
N LEU A 138 -12.83 -1.39 4.83
CA LEU A 138 -12.10 -1.81 6.02
C LEU A 138 -13.01 -2.38 7.10
N GLN A 139 -14.22 -1.82 7.28
CA GLN A 139 -15.22 -2.37 8.19
C GLN A 139 -15.69 -3.75 7.75
N GLN A 140 -15.96 -3.94 6.46
CA GLN A 140 -16.33 -5.24 5.89
C GLN A 140 -15.22 -6.27 6.08
N LEU A 141 -13.96 -5.89 5.85
CA LEU A 141 -12.80 -6.75 6.09
C LEU A 141 -12.64 -7.12 7.57
N GLU A 142 -12.86 -6.19 8.49
CA GLU A 142 -12.82 -6.48 9.92
C GLU A 142 -13.91 -7.49 10.32
N GLN A 143 -15.09 -7.40 9.71
CA GLN A 143 -16.17 -8.34 9.94
C GLN A 143 -15.85 -9.71 9.32
N SER A 144 -15.40 -9.75 8.06
CA SER A 144 -15.11 -11.01 7.36
C SER A 144 -13.96 -11.78 8.00
N THR A 145 -12.91 -11.10 8.48
CA THR A 145 -11.78 -11.73 9.20
C THR A 145 -12.16 -12.29 10.57
N LYS A 146 -13.16 -11.72 11.26
CA LYS A 146 -13.72 -12.31 12.49
C LYS A 146 -14.42 -13.64 12.21
N TYR A 147 -15.04 -13.80 11.04
CA TYR A 147 -15.68 -15.05 10.60
C TYR A 147 -14.73 -16.02 9.87
N ARG A 148 -13.59 -15.55 9.33
CA ARG A 148 -12.56 -16.36 8.66
C ARG A 148 -11.52 -16.97 9.60
N LYS A 149 -11.66 -16.82 10.92
CA LYS A 149 -10.78 -17.43 11.93
C LYS A 149 -11.06 -18.94 12.09
N CYS A 150 -11.09 -19.68 10.98
CA CYS A 150 -11.10 -21.14 10.96
C CYS A 150 -9.84 -21.64 10.25
N ASN A 151 -8.84 -22.00 11.07
CA ASN A 151 -7.71 -22.91 10.82
C ASN A 151 -7.14 -23.02 9.40
N VAL A 152 -5.93 -22.49 9.23
CA VAL A 152 -4.91 -23.11 8.34
C VAL A 152 -3.73 -23.48 9.22
N GLN A 153 -3.48 -24.77 9.41
CA GLN A 153 -2.21 -25.26 9.97
C GLN A 153 -1.16 -25.17 8.86
N VAL A 154 -0.15 -24.30 9.03
CA VAL A 154 0.97 -24.18 8.09
C VAL A 154 2.16 -25.00 8.62
N THR A 155 2.60 -25.98 7.85
CA THR A 155 3.88 -26.69 8.07
C THR A 155 5.04 -25.90 7.46
N PRO A 156 6.25 -25.94 8.05
CA PRO A 156 7.36 -25.07 7.63
C PRO A 156 8.08 -25.67 6.42
N SER A 157 7.89 -25.08 5.24
CA SER A 157 8.80 -25.24 4.10
C SER A 157 9.12 -23.88 3.47
N ASN A 158 10.24 -23.77 2.76
CA ASN A 158 10.69 -22.57 2.05
C ASN A 158 9.72 -22.07 0.95
N ASP A 159 8.63 -22.81 0.68
CA ASP A 159 7.52 -22.39 -0.18
C ASP A 159 6.50 -21.51 0.55
N SER A 160 6.61 -21.36 1.88
CA SER A 160 5.63 -20.64 2.71
C SER A 160 5.41 -19.19 2.29
N LEU A 161 6.43 -18.49 1.78
CA LEU A 161 6.28 -17.11 1.29
C LEU A 161 5.55 -17.04 -0.05
N LYS A 162 5.80 -18.02 -0.93
CA LYS A 162 5.08 -18.14 -2.21
C LYS A 162 3.64 -18.56 -1.97
N VAL A 163 3.40 -19.45 -1.01
CA VAL A 163 2.05 -19.92 -0.62
C VAL A 163 1.26 -18.79 0.06
N ASP A 164 1.89 -17.98 0.90
CA ASP A 164 1.23 -16.82 1.54
C ASP A 164 0.91 -15.72 0.51
N LEU A 165 1.87 -15.39 -0.37
CA LEU A 165 1.62 -14.47 -1.49
C LEU A 165 0.54 -15.00 -2.43
N ALA A 166 0.58 -16.29 -2.74
CA ALA A 166 -0.41 -16.99 -3.55
C ALA A 166 -1.83 -16.88 -2.98
N LEU A 167 -1.97 -17.06 -1.66
CA LEU A 167 -3.25 -16.94 -0.96
C LEU A 167 -3.74 -15.48 -0.91
N GLN A 168 -2.83 -14.53 -0.72
CA GLN A 168 -3.13 -13.10 -0.76
C GLN A 168 -3.58 -12.66 -2.16
N LEU A 169 -2.92 -13.12 -3.23
CA LEU A 169 -3.32 -12.83 -4.60
C LEU A 169 -4.64 -13.50 -5.00
N GLN A 170 -4.87 -14.73 -4.53
CA GLN A 170 -6.14 -15.44 -4.73
C GLN A 170 -7.31 -14.73 -4.03
N THR A 171 -7.06 -14.08 -2.88
CA THR A 171 -8.08 -13.26 -2.20
C THR A 171 -8.32 -11.90 -2.85
N LEU A 172 -7.50 -11.49 -3.82
CA LEU A 172 -7.72 -10.33 -4.68
C LEU A 172 -8.41 -10.70 -6.01
N GLU A 173 -8.82 -11.96 -6.20
CA GLU A 173 -9.41 -12.49 -7.45
C GLU A 173 -8.50 -12.38 -8.68
N ILE A 174 -7.19 -12.22 -8.48
CA ILE A 174 -6.21 -12.13 -9.56
C ILE A 174 -5.85 -13.56 -10.00
N GLY A 175 -6.30 -13.95 -11.19
CA GLY A 175 -6.04 -15.26 -11.76
C GLY A 175 -4.56 -15.49 -12.10
N TYR A 176 -4.04 -16.67 -11.79
CA TYR A 176 -2.65 -17.13 -12.05
C TYR A 176 -2.23 -17.18 -13.53
N ASN A 177 -3.05 -16.72 -14.47
CA ASN A 177 -2.85 -16.98 -15.88
C ASN A 177 -1.83 -16.05 -16.56
N HIS A 178 -1.10 -15.22 -15.81
CA HIS A 178 -0.15 -14.24 -16.37
C HIS A 178 1.15 -14.04 -15.55
N LEU A 179 1.51 -14.95 -14.64
CA LEU A 179 2.86 -15.00 -14.01
C LEU A 179 3.76 -16.04 -14.68
#